data_AF-A0A2R6D684-F1
#
_entry.id   AF-A0A2R6D684-F1
#
_cell.length_a   1.000
_cell.length_b   1.000
_cell.length_c   1.000
_cell.angle_alpha   90.00
_cell.angle_beta   90.00
_cell.angle_gamma   90.00
#
_symmetry.space_group_name_H-M   'P 1'
#
loop_
_entity.id
_entity.type
_entity.pdbx_description
1 polymer ?
#
loop_
_entity_poly.entity_id
_entity_poly.type
_entity_poly.pdbx_seq_one_letter_code
_entity_poly.pdbx_strand_id
1 'polypeptide(L)'
;MFRAGITTDRQIGLVLVGDLLCIALFATLGAMRHPASGRLLARVPEIAAPFVVGWLLVGLAVGTLRADAYADTRTAVVRAAIAWLGTDLFAQALRATSIVPGGAAPAFFVVALLFGGLFLGSWRALAVRAV
;
A
#
# COMPACT_ATOMS: atom_id res chain seq x y z
N MET A 1 20.18 12.22 -27.17
CA MET A 1 21.37 11.83 -26.39
C MET A 1 20.88 11.27 -25.06
N PHE A 2 20.71 9.95 -24.97
CA PHE A 2 20.26 9.29 -23.74
C PHE A 2 21.46 9.13 -22.80
N ARG A 3 21.47 9.86 -21.68
CA ARG A 3 22.37 9.54 -20.57
C ARG A 3 21.80 8.31 -19.87
N ALA A 4 22.44 7.16 -20.05
CA ALA A 4 22.33 6.03 -19.15
C ALA A 4 23.04 6.38 -17.84
N GLY A 5 22.39 7.20 -17.02
CA GLY A 5 22.68 7.32 -15.60
C GLY A 5 21.42 6.90 -14.88
N ILE A 6 21.53 6.02 -13.88
CA ILE A 6 20.41 5.78 -12.98
C ILE A 6 20.18 7.11 -12.24
N THR A 7 19.30 7.95 -12.75
CA THR A 7 18.66 8.99 -11.95
C THR A 7 17.40 8.37 -11.40
N THR A 8 17.57 7.62 -10.31
CA THR A 8 16.50 7.26 -9.38
C THR A 8 15.86 8.57 -8.96
N ASP A 9 14.66 8.86 -9.44
CA ASP A 9 13.94 10.06 -9.02
C ASP A 9 13.74 9.99 -7.50
N ARG A 10 14.48 10.82 -6.77
CA ARG A 10 14.49 10.83 -5.30
C ARG A 10 13.09 11.07 -4.76
N GLN A 11 12.31 11.92 -5.43
CA GLN A 11 10.95 12.25 -5.01
C GLN A 11 10.07 11.01 -5.13
N ILE A 12 10.11 10.32 -6.27
CA ILE A 12 9.36 9.06 -6.46
C ILE A 12 9.80 7.97 -5.47
N GLY A 13 11.11 7.86 -5.19
CA GLY A 13 11.62 6.95 -4.17
C GLY A 13 11.05 7.24 -2.77
N LEU A 14 10.98 8.51 -2.38
CA LEU A 14 10.35 8.94 -1.11
C LEU A 14 8.86 8.64 -1.09
N VAL A 15 8.17 8.79 -2.22
CA VAL A 15 6.75 8.45 -2.32
C VAL A 15 6.52 6.96 -2.07
N LEU A 16 7.32 6.08 -2.70
CA LEU A 16 7.24 4.64 -2.46
C LEU A 16 7.53 4.30 -0.99
N VAL A 17 8.56 4.89 -0.38
CA VAL A 17 8.83 4.69 1.06
C VAL A 17 7.63 5.08 1.91
N GLY A 18 7.01 6.23 1.62
CA GLY A 18 5.80 6.66 2.31
C GLY A 18 4.63 5.69 2.15
N ASP A 19 4.46 5.07 0.98
CA ASP A 19 3.44 4.03 0.77
C ASP A 19 3.65 2.83 1.68
N LEU A 20 4.89 2.34 1.74
CA LEU A 20 5.26 1.20 2.57
C LEU A 20 5.06 1.52 4.06
N LEU A 21 5.34 2.76 4.47
CA LEU A 21 5.07 3.23 5.82
C LEU A 21 3.56 3.33 6.12
N CYS A 22 2.73 3.77 5.18
CA CYS A 22 1.28 3.77 5.34
C CYS A 22 0.72 2.35 5.52
N ILE A 23 1.19 1.38 4.73
CA ILE A 23 0.79 -0.02 4.83
C ILE A 23 1.27 -0.62 6.16
N ALA A 24 2.52 -0.34 6.55
CA ALA A 24 3.06 -0.78 7.84
C ALA A 24 2.30 -0.17 9.02
N LEU A 25 1.90 1.10 8.93
CA LEU A 25 1.08 1.78 9.94
C LEU A 25 -0.30 1.12 10.07
N PHE A 26 -0.97 0.85 8.95
CA PHE A 26 -2.23 0.08 8.94
C PHE A 26 -2.08 -1.27 9.63
N ALA A 27 -1.08 -2.07 9.23
CA ALA A 27 -0.82 -3.38 9.82
C ALA A 27 -0.51 -3.29 11.32
N THR A 28 0.25 -2.26 11.73
CA THR A 28 0.61 -2.01 13.14
C THR A 28 -0.60 -1.66 13.98
N LEU A 29 -1.43 -0.74 13.51
CA LEU A 29 -2.67 -0.35 14.20
C LEU A 29 -3.63 -1.55 14.31
N GLY A 30 -3.80 -2.34 13.25
CA GLY A 30 -4.60 -3.56 13.29
C GLY A 30 -4.07 -4.59 14.29
N ALA A 31 -2.76 -4.85 14.27
CA ALA A 31 -2.12 -5.81 15.18
C ALA A 31 -2.26 -5.41 16.66
N MET A 32 -2.22 -4.11 16.98
CA MET A 32 -2.45 -3.60 18.33
C MET A 32 -3.91 -3.69 18.79
N ARG A 33 -4.87 -3.62 17.86
CA ARG A 33 -6.31 -3.66 18.18
C ARG A 33 -6.86 -5.06 18.34
N HIS A 34 -6.27 -6.06 17.67
CA HIS A 34 -6.74 -7.44 17.71
C HIS A 34 -5.85 -8.30 18.62
N PRO A 35 -6.40 -8.84 19.73
CA PRO A 35 -5.71 -9.81 20.57
C PRO A 35 -5.27 -11.01 19.73
N ALA A 36 -4.00 -11.36 19.77
CA ALA A 36 -3.48 -12.61 19.23
C ALA A 36 -2.19 -12.99 19.96
N SER A 37 -1.80 -14.26 19.82
CA SER A 37 -0.51 -14.75 20.32
C SER A 37 0.65 -14.15 19.52
N GLY A 38 1.83 -14.13 20.15
CA GLY A 38 3.07 -13.67 19.52
C GLY A 38 3.39 -12.18 19.73
N ARG A 39 4.63 -11.80 19.41
CA ARG A 39 5.14 -10.43 19.59
C ARG A 39 4.65 -9.53 18.46
N LEU A 40 4.29 -8.29 18.77
CA LEU A 40 3.87 -7.28 17.79
C LEU A 40 4.86 -7.17 16.62
N LEU A 41 6.17 -7.16 16.92
CA LEU A 41 7.23 -7.03 15.92
C LEU A 41 7.25 -8.17 14.88
N ALA A 42 6.76 -9.36 15.23
CA ALA A 42 6.65 -10.49 14.31
C ALA A 42 5.33 -10.45 13.52
N ARG A 43 4.24 -10.01 14.16
CA ARG A 43 2.91 -9.96 13.56
C ARG A 43 2.78 -8.88 12.48
N VAL A 44 3.42 -7.73 12.65
CA VAL A 44 3.29 -6.61 11.71
C VAL A 44 3.78 -6.98 10.30
N PRO A 45 4.99 -7.54 10.10
CA PRO A 45 5.43 -8.00 8.79
C PRO A 45 4.52 -9.06 8.17
N GLU A 46 4.01 -10.00 8.96
CA GLU A 46 3.09 -11.06 8.50
C GLU A 46 1.78 -10.48 7.96
N ILE A 47 1.21 -9.49 8.66
CA ILE A 47 -0.01 -8.80 8.22
C ILE A 47 0.28 -7.94 6.99
N ALA A 48 1.39 -7.20 6.98
CA ALA A 48 1.70 -6.23 5.92
C ALA A 48 2.12 -6.89 4.61
N ALA A 49 2.85 -8.02 4.66
CA ALA A 49 3.45 -8.66 3.48
C ALA A 49 2.50 -8.86 2.29
N PRO A 50 1.31 -9.47 2.43
CA PRO A 50 0.40 -9.65 1.29
C PRO A 50 -0.06 -8.33 0.68
N PHE A 51 -0.25 -7.29 1.50
CA PHE A 51 -0.62 -5.95 1.02
C PHE A 51 0.55 -5.24 0.35
N VAL A 52 1.77 -5.37 0.87
CA VAL A 52 2.97 -4.79 0.22
C VAL A 52 3.18 -5.44 -1.14
N VAL A 53 3.13 -6.77 -1.22
CA VAL A 53 3.25 -7.48 -2.50
C VAL A 53 2.15 -7.05 -3.47
N GLY A 54 0.90 -7.02 -3.01
CA GLY A 54 -0.22 -6.55 -3.82
C GLY A 54 -0.08 -5.09 -4.26
N TRP A 55 0.46 -4.21 -3.42
CA TRP A 55 0.70 -2.80 -3.74
C TRP A 55 1.76 -2.64 -4.82
N LEU A 56 2.85 -3.39 -4.72
CA LEU A 56 3.92 -3.34 -5.71
C LEU A 56 3.45 -3.86 -7.06
N LEU A 57 2.68 -4.96 -7.10
CA LEU A 57 2.18 -5.54 -8.34
C LEU A 57 1.07 -4.69 -8.97
N VAL A 58 0.01 -4.41 -8.20
CA VAL A 58 -1.16 -3.67 -8.70
C VAL A 58 -0.81 -2.20 -8.92
N GLY A 59 -0.03 -1.59 -8.02
CA GLY A 59 0.43 -0.21 -8.15
C GLY A 59 1.30 0.00 -9.39
N LEU A 60 2.16 -0.97 -9.75
CA LEU A 60 2.89 -0.94 -11.01
C LEU A 60 1.94 -0.98 -12.22
N ALA A 61 0.96 -1.88 -12.20
CA ALA A 61 -0.02 -2.03 -13.28
C ALA A 61 -0.90 -0.77 -13.46
N VAL A 62 -1.34 -0.16 -12.35
CA VAL A 62 -2.11 1.09 -12.34
C VAL A 62 -1.23 2.32 -12.62
N GLY A 63 0.08 2.20 -12.42
CA GLY A 63 1.04 3.27 -12.65
C GLY A 63 1.05 4.33 -11.54
N THR A 64 0.96 3.90 -10.27
CA THR A 64 0.92 4.80 -9.10
C THR A 64 2.21 5.62 -8.90
N LEU A 65 3.33 5.18 -9.49
CA LEU A 65 4.63 5.87 -9.40
C LEU A 65 5.02 6.57 -10.73
N ARG A 66 4.13 6.61 -11.72
CA ARG A 66 4.39 7.31 -12.97
C ARG A 66 4.30 8.82 -12.75
N ALA A 67 5.08 9.62 -13.48
CA ALA A 67 5.07 11.07 -13.36
C ALA A 67 3.66 11.69 -13.58
N ASP A 68 2.90 11.14 -14.52
CA ASP A 68 1.53 11.59 -14.81
C ASP A 68 0.52 11.27 -13.69
N ALA A 69 0.89 10.41 -12.73
CA ALA A 69 0.07 10.16 -11.55
C ALA A 69 0.03 11.38 -10.60
N TYR A 70 0.99 12.30 -10.71
CA TYR A 70 1.14 13.46 -9.83
C TYR A 70 0.78 14.78 -10.52
N ALA A 71 0.11 14.72 -11.68
CA ALA A 71 -0.33 15.91 -12.42
C ALA A 71 -1.25 16.82 -11.58
N ASP A 72 -2.06 16.22 -10.70
CA ASP A 72 -2.88 16.92 -9.73
C ASP A 72 -3.25 15.98 -8.55
N THR A 73 -3.71 16.58 -7.45
CA THR A 73 -4.10 15.86 -6.22
C THR A 73 -5.18 14.81 -6.46
N ARG A 74 -6.19 15.11 -7.28
CA ARG A 74 -7.31 14.18 -7.53
C ARG A 74 -6.81 12.96 -8.29
N THR A 75 -5.99 13.16 -9.32
CA THR A 75 -5.38 12.08 -10.10
C THR A 75 -4.53 11.17 -9.22
N ALA A 76 -3.68 11.73 -8.37
CA ALA A 76 -2.83 10.96 -7.46
C ALA A 76 -3.63 10.11 -6.47
N VAL A 77 -4.65 10.70 -5.84
CA VAL A 77 -5.52 10.02 -4.88
C VAL A 77 -6.36 8.94 -5.56
N VAL A 78 -6.97 9.22 -6.71
CA VAL A 78 -7.82 8.25 -7.42
C VAL A 78 -7.00 7.05 -7.91
N ARG A 79 -5.80 7.28 -8.47
CA ARG A 79 -4.92 6.16 -8.88
C ARG A 79 -4.51 5.31 -7.69
N ALA A 80 -4.15 5.93 -6.57
CA ALA A 80 -3.83 5.18 -5.36
C ALA A 80 -5.03 4.40 -4.81
N ALA A 81 -6.24 4.96 -4.85
CA ALA A 81 -7.46 4.28 -4.41
C ALA A 81 -7.78 3.06 -5.31
N ILE A 82 -7.68 3.20 -6.63
CA ILE A 82 -7.86 2.09 -7.58
C ILE A 82 -6.83 1.00 -7.33
N ALA A 83 -5.55 1.37 -7.19
CA ALA A 83 -4.50 0.43 -6.88
C ALA A 83 -4.73 -0.27 -5.54
N TRP A 84 -5.14 0.48 -4.50
CA TRP A 84 -5.39 -0.08 -3.18
C TRP A 84 -6.55 -1.06 -3.17
N LEU A 85 -7.63 -0.77 -3.90
CA LEU A 85 -8.74 -1.70 -4.06
C LEU A 85 -8.26 -3.04 -4.65
N GLY A 86 -7.46 -2.99 -5.72
CA GLY A 86 -6.88 -4.20 -6.32
C GLY A 86 -5.89 -4.89 -5.39
N THR A 87 -5.08 -4.13 -4.64
CA THR A 87 -4.16 -4.64 -3.62
C THR A 87 -4.88 -5.37 -2.50
N ASP A 88 -5.98 -4.82 -1.99
CA ASP A 88 -6.77 -5.44 -0.92
C ASP A 88 -7.42 -6.74 -1.42
N LEU A 89 -8.04 -6.72 -2.61
CA LEU A 89 -8.54 -7.93 -3.25
C LEU A 89 -7.45 -9.00 -3.42
N PHE A 90 -6.26 -8.61 -3.88
CA PHE A 90 -5.11 -9.50 -4.01
C PHE A 90 -4.68 -10.08 -2.66
N ALA A 91 -4.51 -9.23 -1.65
CA ALA A 91 -4.07 -9.63 -0.32
C ALA A 91 -5.06 -10.59 0.33
N GLN A 92 -6.36 -10.32 0.20
CA GLN A 92 -7.42 -11.18 0.72
C GLN A 92 -7.48 -12.51 -0.02
N ALA A 93 -7.38 -12.51 -1.36
CA ALA A 93 -7.32 -13.74 -2.14
C ALA A 93 -6.12 -14.61 -1.72
N LEU A 94 -4.95 -13.99 -1.50
CA LEU A 94 -3.76 -14.70 -1.05
C LEU A 94 -3.93 -15.26 0.37
N ARG A 95 -4.53 -14.49 1.28
CA ARG A 95 -4.86 -14.91 2.66
C ARG A 95 -5.97 -15.98 2.73
N ALA A 96 -6.73 -16.19 1.66
CA ALA A 96 -7.69 -17.29 1.55
C ALA A 96 -7.02 -18.63 1.24
N THR A 97 -5.73 -18.63 0.88
CA THR A 97 -4.95 -19.85 0.60
C THR A 97 -4.31 -20.42 1.85
N SER A 98 -3.79 -21.65 1.76
CA SER A 98 -3.00 -22.27 2.82
C SER A 98 -1.57 -21.70 2.94
N ILE A 99 -1.14 -20.86 1.99
CA ILE A 99 0.23 -20.32 1.93
C ILE A 99 0.37 -19.13 2.88
N VAL A 100 -0.63 -18.26 2.93
CA VAL A 100 -0.60 -17.04 3.76
C VAL A 100 -1.65 -17.12 4.85
N PRO A 101 -1.25 -17.23 6.12
CA PRO A 101 -2.17 -17.32 7.23
C PRO A 101 -2.99 -16.03 7.42
N GLY A 102 -4.15 -16.17 8.05
CA GLY A 102 -4.99 -15.05 8.50
C GLY A 102 -6.39 -15.03 7.92
N GLY A 103 -6.67 -15.80 6.86
CA GLY A 103 -7.99 -15.93 6.27
C GLY A 103 -8.49 -14.66 5.56
N ALA A 104 -9.44 -14.84 4.64
CA ALA A 104 -10.19 -13.76 4.04
C ALA A 104 -11.50 -13.57 4.80
N ALA A 105 -11.63 -12.44 5.51
CA ALA A 105 -12.86 -12.05 6.18
C ALA A 105 -13.46 -10.80 5.51
N PRO A 106 -14.77 -10.77 5.18
CA PRO A 106 -15.39 -9.59 4.56
C PRO A 106 -15.23 -8.31 5.39
N ALA A 107 -15.34 -8.41 6.73
CA ALA A 107 -15.12 -7.28 7.61
C ALA A 107 -13.68 -6.76 7.54
N PHE A 108 -12.69 -7.65 7.43
CA PHE A 108 -11.30 -7.24 7.30
C PHE A 108 -11.03 -6.56 5.97
N PHE A 109 -11.62 -7.04 4.86
CA PHE A 109 -11.58 -6.36 3.57
C PHE A 109 -12.11 -4.92 3.68
N VAL A 110 -13.31 -4.73 4.23
CA VAL A 110 -13.89 -3.38 4.37
C VAL A 110 -12.99 -2.46 5.21
N VAL A 111 -12.46 -2.95 6.33
CA VAL A 111 -11.56 -2.16 7.19
C VAL A 111 -10.23 -1.86 6.50
N ALA A 112 -9.64 -2.83 5.81
CA ALA A 112 -8.39 -2.65 5.06
C ALA A 112 -8.56 -1.64 3.92
N LEU A 113 -9.63 -1.77 3.14
CA LEU A 113 -9.99 -0.85 2.08
C LEU A 113 -10.11 0.59 2.60
N LEU A 114 -10.87 0.79 3.68
CA LEU A 114 -11.14 2.12 4.23
C LEU A 114 -9.91 2.76 4.87
N PHE A 115 -9.24 2.07 5.80
CA PHE A 115 -8.11 2.66 6.53
C PHE A 115 -6.85 2.73 5.67
N GLY A 116 -6.55 1.70 4.89
CA GLY A 116 -5.43 1.75 3.95
C GLY A 116 -5.66 2.79 2.86
N GLY A 117 -6.87 2.89 2.33
CA GLY A 117 -7.26 3.92 1.37
C GLY A 117 -7.15 5.33 1.96
N LEU A 118 -7.57 5.52 3.21
CA LEU A 118 -7.40 6.79 3.92
C LEU A 118 -5.93 7.17 4.06
N PHE A 119 -5.07 6.24 4.50
CA PHE A 119 -3.66 6.53 4.73
C PHE A 119 -2.92 6.81 3.43
N LEU A 120 -3.10 5.97 2.41
CA LEU A 120 -2.47 6.14 1.10
C LEU A 120 -3.01 7.37 0.37
N GLY A 121 -4.33 7.61 0.41
CA GLY A 121 -4.95 8.79 -0.18
C GLY A 121 -4.46 10.08 0.48
N SER A 122 -4.40 10.13 1.81
CA SER A 122 -3.84 11.28 2.53
C SER A 122 -2.36 11.50 2.18
N TRP A 123 -1.58 10.42 2.10
CA TRP A 123 -0.19 10.50 1.69
C TRP A 123 -0.04 11.04 0.28
N ARG A 124 -0.87 10.62 -0.68
CA ARG A 124 -0.85 11.14 -2.05
C ARG A 124 -1.18 12.63 -2.12
N ALA A 125 -2.13 13.10 -1.33
CA ALA A 125 -2.46 14.51 -1.27
C ALA A 125 -1.31 15.39 -0.74
N LEU A 126 -0.43 14.82 0.09
CA LEU A 126 0.79 15.47 0.55
C LEU A 126 1.93 15.34 -0.47
N ALA A 127 2.13 14.15 -1.02
CA ALA A 127 3.20 13.82 -1.96
C ALA A 127 3.17 14.67 -3.24
N VAL A 128 1.98 14.98 -3.78
CA VAL A 128 1.83 15.85 -4.96
C VAL A 128 2.44 17.24 -4.77
N ARG A 129 2.62 17.69 -3.52
CA ARG A 129 3.26 18.99 -3.23
C ARG A 129 4.79 18.93 -3.24
N ALA A 130 5.34 17.71 -3.24
CA ALA A 130 6.76 17.43 -3.06
C ALA A 130 7.40 16.71 -4.25
N VAL A 131 6.59 16.28 -5.23
CA VAL A 131 6.99 15.71 -6.54
C VAL A 131 6.86 16.81 -7.57
#